data_AF-A0A133U5F3-F1
#
_entry.id   AF-A0A133U5F3-F1
#
_cell.length_a   1.000
_cell.length_b   1.000
_cell.length_c   1.000
_cell.angle_alpha   90.00
_cell.angle_beta   90.00
_cell.angle_gamma   90.00
#
_symmetry.space_group_name_H-M   'P 1'
#
loop_
_entity.id
_entity.type
_entity.pdbx_description
1 polymer ?
#
loop_
_entity_poly.entity_id
_entity_poly.type
_entity_poly.pdbx_seq_one_letter_code
_entity_poly.pdbx_strand_id
1 'polypeptide(L)' 'MKYTIHQDMNGIIASPISPSACASGVDTAYSQDIPPVTYNTDALTKNVAATVMVNNETLGAAAAEALIEKMKERRS' A
#
# COMPACT_ATOMS: atom_id res chain seq x y z
N MET A 1 8.10 -17.99 -2.20
CA MET A 1 6.69 -17.84 -2.63
C MET A 1 6.68 -17.79 -4.15
N LYS A 2 6.00 -18.73 -4.83
CA LYS A 2 5.90 -18.73 -6.30
C LYS A 2 4.66 -17.89 -6.66
N TYR A 3 4.85 -16.80 -7.40
CA TYR A 3 3.76 -15.96 -7.89
C TYR A 3 3.29 -16.52 -9.22
N THR A 4 2.02 -16.93 -9.31
CA THR A 4 1.41 -17.26 -10.60
C THR A 4 0.88 -15.95 -11.19
N ILE A 5 1.73 -15.24 -11.91
CA ILE A 5 1.32 -14.10 -12.72
C ILE A 5 0.95 -14.68 -14.09
N HIS A 6 -0.34 -14.62 -14.43
CA HIS A 6 -0.82 -15.15 -15.70
C HIS A 6 -0.42 -14.21 -16.84
N GLN A 7 0.02 -14.80 -17.95
CA GLN A 7 0.56 -14.08 -19.11
C GLN A 7 -0.47 -13.16 -19.80
N ASP A 8 -1.78 -13.35 -19.54
CA ASP A 8 -2.86 -12.54 -20.11
C ASP A 8 -3.28 -11.36 -19.22
N MET A 9 -2.56 -11.06 -18.13
CA MET A 9 -2.87 -9.94 -17.25
C MET A 9 -2.34 -8.62 -17.81
N ASN A 10 -3.18 -7.57 -17.83
CA ASN A 10 -2.75 -6.23 -18.24
C ASN A 10 -2.20 -5.36 -17.10
N GLY A 11 -2.15 -5.90 -15.87
CA GLY A 11 -1.64 -5.21 -14.70
C GLY A 11 -1.91 -5.98 -13.42
N ILE A 12 -1.20 -5.63 -12.34
CA ILE A 12 -1.45 -6.17 -10.99
C ILE A 12 -1.64 -5.05 -9.97
N ILE A 13 -2.41 -5.31 -8.93
CA ILE A 13 -2.44 -4.51 -7.70
C ILE A 13 -2.00 -5.40 -6.54
N ALA A 14 -0.92 -5.01 -5.85
CA ALA A 14 -0.42 -5.69 -4.66
C ALA A 14 -0.71 -4.86 -3.41
N SER A 15 -1.24 -5.48 -2.35
CA SER A 15 -1.31 -4.86 -1.02
C SER A 15 -0.38 -5.60 -0.07
N PRO A 16 0.88 -5.15 0.04
CA PRO A 16 1.86 -5.81 0.90
C PRO A 16 1.48 -5.69 2.37
N ILE A 17 1.65 -6.76 3.15
CA ILE A 17 1.59 -6.69 4.62
C ILE A 17 2.82 -5.99 5.22
N SER A 18 3.92 -5.93 4.46
CA SER A 18 5.15 -5.22 4.78
C SER A 18 5.88 -4.87 3.48
N PRO A 19 6.79 -3.87 3.47
CA PRO A 19 7.45 -3.45 2.25
C PRO A 19 8.22 -4.56 1.52
N SER A 20 8.78 -5.53 2.24
CA SER A 20 9.52 -6.63 1.66
C SER A 20 8.65 -7.80 1.18
N ALA A 21 7.41 -7.92 1.66
CA ALA A 21 6.59 -9.13 1.47
C ALA A 21 6.26 -9.45 0.01
N CYS A 22 6.06 -8.44 -0.84
CA CYS A 22 5.67 -8.63 -2.23
C CYS A 22 6.69 -8.10 -3.25
N ALA A 23 7.87 -7.62 -2.82
CA ALA A 23 8.85 -6.99 -3.72
C ALA A 23 9.22 -7.91 -4.89
N SER A 24 9.50 -9.19 -4.62
CA SER A 24 9.79 -10.18 -5.66
C SER A 24 8.62 -10.42 -6.62
N GLY A 25 7.37 -10.31 -6.16
CA GLY A 25 6.19 -10.46 -7.00
C GLY A 25 5.99 -9.27 -7.93
N VAL A 26 6.22 -8.05 -7.42
CA VAL A 26 6.25 -6.80 -8.20
C VAL A 26 7.33 -6.85 -9.27
N ASP A 27 8.55 -7.25 -8.90
CA ASP A 27 9.66 -7.38 -9.84
C ASP A 27 9.37 -8.43 -10.93
N THR A 28 8.70 -9.53 -10.56
CA THR A 28 8.30 -10.58 -11.51
C THR A 28 7.24 -10.08 -12.51
N ALA A 29 6.26 -9.28 -12.06
CA ALA A 29 5.27 -8.65 -12.95
C ALA A 29 5.95 -7.67 -13.91
N TYR A 30 6.80 -6.79 -13.36
CA TYR A 30 7.54 -5.82 -14.15
C TYR A 30 8.40 -6.49 -15.24
N SER A 31 9.09 -7.59 -14.92
CA SER A 31 9.90 -8.35 -15.90
C SER A 31 9.08 -9.01 -17.03
N GLN A 32 7.76 -9.07 -16.89
CA GLN A 32 6.83 -9.61 -17.88
C GLN A 32 6.05 -8.50 -18.59
N ASP A 33 6.50 -7.25 -18.48
CA ASP A 33 5.81 -6.07 -19.01
C ASP A 33 4.38 -5.87 -18.47
N ILE A 34 4.11 -6.43 -17.28
CA ILE A 34 2.83 -6.28 -16.58
C ILE A 34 2.99 -5.15 -15.55
N PRO A 35 2.30 -4.00 -15.72
CA PRO A 35 2.48 -2.85 -14.84
C PRO A 35 1.98 -3.15 -13.42
N PRO A 36 2.85 -3.02 -12.39
CA PRO A 36 2.44 -3.28 -11.02
C PRO A 36 2.09 -1.98 -10.28
N VAL A 37 0.96 -2.00 -9.58
CA VAL A 37 0.53 -0.96 -8.64
C VAL A 37 0.55 -1.51 -7.22
N THR A 38 0.94 -0.70 -6.25
CA THR A 38 0.83 -1.03 -4.82
C THR A 38 -0.34 -0.29 -4.18
N TYR A 39 -0.96 -0.91 -3.17
CA TYR A 39 -2.09 -0.36 -2.44
C TYR A 39 -1.87 -0.47 -0.93
N ASN A 40 -2.14 0.62 -0.21
CA ASN A 40 -2.09 0.74 1.26
C ASN A 40 -0.69 0.61 1.90
N THR A 41 0.24 -0.08 1.25
CA THR A 41 1.62 -0.22 1.69
C THR A 41 2.52 -0.26 0.46
N ASP A 42 3.65 0.43 0.51
CA ASP A 42 4.64 0.39 -0.56
C ASP A 42 5.36 -0.96 -0.62
N ALA A 43 5.86 -1.30 -1.80
CA ALA A 43 6.82 -2.40 -1.96
C ALA A 43 8.24 -1.82 -1.97
N LEU A 44 9.19 -2.54 -1.37
CA LEU A 44 10.60 -2.16 -1.33
C LEU A 44 11.30 -2.48 -2.67
N THR A 45 10.83 -1.86 -3.75
CA THR A 45 11.40 -1.94 -5.10
C THR A 45 11.01 -0.70 -5.90
N LYS A 46 11.85 -0.33 -6.86
CA LYS A 46 11.61 0.80 -7.78
C LYS A 46 10.68 0.45 -8.95
N ASN A 47 10.33 -0.82 -9.11
CA ASN A 47 9.60 -1.33 -10.27
C ASN A 47 8.07 -1.16 -10.15
N VAL A 48 7.61 -0.44 -9.12
CA VAL A 48 6.21 -0.04 -8.95
C VAL A 48 5.88 1.09 -9.91
N ALA A 49 4.82 0.94 -10.71
CA ALA A 49 4.35 1.98 -11.64
C ALA A 49 3.64 3.14 -10.91
N ALA A 50 2.87 2.81 -9.88
CA ALA A 50 2.22 3.77 -8.99
C ALA A 50 1.88 3.13 -7.64
N THR A 51 1.80 3.96 -6.58
CA THR A 51 1.26 3.56 -5.28
C THR A 51 -0.03 4.32 -5.01
N VAL A 52 -1.06 3.61 -4.58
CA VAL A 52 -2.30 4.18 -4.06
C VAL A 52 -2.28 4.11 -2.53
N MET A 53 -2.17 5.26 -1.88
CA MET A 53 -2.19 5.39 -0.42
C MET A 53 -3.22 6.39 0.04
N VAL A 54 -3.65 6.24 1.29
CA VAL A 54 -4.30 7.32 2.03
C VAL A 54 -3.24 8.24 2.63
N ASN A 55 -3.57 9.53 2.80
CA ASN A 55 -2.67 10.45 3.49
C ASN A 55 -2.65 10.12 4.99
N ASN A 56 -1.65 9.36 5.42
CA ASN A 56 -1.49 8.93 6.80
C ASN A 56 -1.27 10.11 7.77
N GLU A 57 -0.69 11.22 7.31
CA GLU A 57 -0.53 12.41 8.16
C GLU A 57 -1.88 13.04 8.46
N THR A 58 -2.71 13.24 7.44
CA THR A 58 -4.06 13.79 7.60
C THR A 58 -4.95 12.87 8.45
N LEU A 59 -4.92 11.57 8.20
CA LEU A 59 -5.68 10.61 8.99
C LEU A 59 -5.22 10.54 10.45
N GLY A 60 -3.91 10.57 10.68
CA GLY A 60 -3.33 10.59 12.02
C GLY A 60 -3.72 11.86 12.79
N ALA A 61 -3.69 13.02 12.14
CA ALA A 61 -4.12 14.28 12.73
C ALA A 61 -5.62 14.26 13.10
N ALA A 62 -6.48 13.81 12.18
CA ALA A 62 -7.92 13.70 12.44
C ALA A 62 -8.23 12.75 13.61
N ALA A 63 -7.51 11.62 13.71
CA ALA A 63 -7.66 10.70 14.83
C ALA A 63 -7.23 11.32 16.17
N ALA A 64 -6.15 12.10 16.17
CA ALA A 64 -5.67 12.81 17.36
C ALA A 64 -6.67 13.90 17.81
N GLU A 65 -7.22 14.68 16.87
CA GLU A 65 -8.23 15.70 17.15
C GLU A 65 -9.48 15.09 17.78
N ALA A 66 -10.02 14.01 17.19
CA ALA A 66 -11.18 13.31 17.74
C ALA A 66 -10.94 12.78 19.17
N LEU A 67 -9.72 12.31 19.46
CA LEU A 67 -9.35 11.88 20.81
C LEU A 67 -9.32 13.06 21.79
N ILE A 68 -8.73 14.18 21.40
CA ILE A 68 -8.67 15.40 22.22
C ILE A 68 -10.07 15.91 22.55
N GLU A 69 -10.97 15.94 21.58
CA GLU A 69 -12.38 16.32 21.79
C GLU A 69 -13.06 15.39 22.79
N LYS A 70 -12.91 14.07 22.62
CA LYS A 70 -13.47 13.08 23.55
C LYS A 70 -12.94 13.22 24.97
N MET A 71 -11.66 13.58 25.13
CA MET A 71 -11.06 13.81 26.44
C MET A 71 -11.59 15.08 27.12
N LYS A 72 -11.92 16.12 26.35
CA LYS A 72 -12.54 17.35 26.87
C LYS A 72 -13.97 17.09 27.37
N GLU A 73 -14.78 16.37 26.59
CA GLU A 73 -16.15 15.99 26.98
C GLU A 73 -16.21 15.17 28.29
N ARG A 74 -15.19 14.33 28.55
CA ARG A 74 -15.12 13.52 29.77
C ARG A 74 -14.67 14.28 31.01
N ARG A 75 -14.13 15.49 30.85
CA ARG A 75 -13.62 16.34 31.95
C ARG A 75 -14.63 17.38 32.43
N SER A 76 -15.69 17.64 31.66
CA SER A 76 -16.86 18.44 32.02
C SER A 76 -17.95 17.60 32.65
#